data_AF-A0A1F6W6R0-F1
#
_entry.id   AF-A0A1F6W6R0-F1
#
_cell.length_a   1.000
_cell.length_b   1.000
_cell.length_c   1.000
_cell.angle_alpha   90.00
_cell.angle_beta   90.00
_cell.angle_gamma   90.00
#
_symmetry.space_group_name_H-M   'P 1'
#
loop_
_entity.id
_entity.type
_entity.pdbx_description
1 polymer ?
#
loop_
_entity_poly.entity_id
_entity_poly.type
_entity_poly.pdbx_seq_one_letter_code
_entity_poly.pdbx_strand_id
1 'polypeptide(L)'
;MSDYFKELMEKHAKLDRDIDRIRVSARDAIHKITILSSGIVAFSVTLVSLDFLNTKIDLQTLYYSWLLFLLTIALGFLILILEPRIEHAKRWRSFLSYSNASPEEMKNVSFTQSVKVNLVLLKCLLRPENIYLDELPEPGDEKIRRERGILSLVLVHRLAIFRQLILFWTENIFFVLFIASLTVFISSFNLN
;
A
#
# COMPACT_ATOMS: atom_id res chain seq x y z
N MET A 1 13.79 -7.78 35.13
CA MET A 1 13.41 -8.13 33.74
C MET A 1 14.51 -9.01 33.18
N SER A 2 14.23 -10.27 32.86
CA SER A 2 15.22 -11.29 32.47
C SER A 2 16.03 -10.87 31.22
N ASP A 3 17.33 -11.17 31.16
CA ASP A 3 18.20 -10.85 30.01
C ASP A 3 17.70 -11.51 28.72
N TYR A 4 17.03 -12.66 28.82
CA TYR A 4 16.32 -13.29 27.70
C TYR A 4 15.23 -12.39 27.10
N PHE A 5 14.51 -11.64 27.95
CA PHE A 5 13.44 -10.75 27.52
C PHE A 5 14.01 -9.51 26.81
N LYS A 6 15.18 -9.02 27.23
CA LYS A 6 15.90 -7.94 26.54
C LYS A 6 16.38 -8.41 25.16
N GLU A 7 16.99 -9.59 25.09
CA GLU A 7 17.48 -10.15 23.82
C GLU A 7 16.34 -10.39 22.81
N LEU A 8 15.18 -10.86 23.28
CA LEU A 8 14.00 -11.06 22.45
C LEU A 8 13.45 -9.71 21.92
N MET A 9 13.35 -8.69 22.78
CA MET A 9 12.93 -7.34 22.38
C MET A 9 13.90 -6.73 21.36
N GLU A 10 15.21 -6.93 21.54
CA GLU A 10 16.22 -6.41 20.64
C GLU A 10 16.19 -7.11 19.26
N LYS A 11 15.97 -8.42 19.24
CA LYS A 11 15.74 -9.19 18.00
C LYS A 11 14.50 -8.72 17.24
N HIS A 12 13.38 -8.49 17.94
CA HIS A 12 12.17 -7.95 17.31
C HIS A 12 12.38 -6.53 16.77
N ALA A 13 13.01 -5.65 17.55
CA ALA A 13 13.32 -4.29 17.10
C ALA A 13 14.30 -4.26 15.92
N LYS A 14 15.21 -5.25 15.82
CA LYS A 14 16.07 -5.41 14.64
C LYS A 14 15.27 -5.87 13.41
N LEU A 15 14.41 -6.87 13.56
CA LEU A 15 13.55 -7.35 12.48
C LEU A 15 12.64 -6.23 11.94
N ASP A 16 12.04 -5.43 12.80
CA ASP A 16 11.20 -4.29 12.41
C ASP A 16 12.00 -3.26 11.59
N ARG A 17 13.23 -2.95 12.01
CA ARG A 17 14.13 -2.04 11.26
C ARG A 17 14.51 -2.59 9.89
N ASP A 18 14.78 -3.89 9.80
CA ASP A 18 15.13 -4.53 8.53
C ASP A 18 13.93 -4.54 7.56
N ILE A 19 12.71 -4.80 8.06
CA ILE A 19 11.47 -4.72 7.28
C ILE A 19 11.26 -3.30 6.73
N ASP A 20 11.42 -2.28 7.58
CA ASP A 20 11.25 -0.89 7.14
C ASP A 20 12.32 -0.48 6.12
N ARG A 21 13.55 -1.00 6.23
CA ARG A 21 14.59 -0.77 5.23
C ARG A 21 14.25 -1.37 3.87
N ILE A 22 13.74 -2.61 3.85
CA ILE A 22 13.31 -3.30 2.62
C ILE A 22 12.18 -2.51 1.96
N ARG A 23 11.22 -2.02 2.74
CA ARG A 23 10.10 -1.20 2.25
C ARG A 23 10.55 0.08 1.57
N VAL A 24 11.51 0.80 2.17
CA VAL A 24 12.08 2.02 1.56
C VAL A 24 12.72 1.70 0.20
N SER A 25 13.44 0.58 0.11
CA SER A 25 14.03 0.12 -1.16
C SER A 25 12.97 -0.27 -2.19
N ALA A 26 11.91 -0.97 -1.77
CA ALA A 26 10.81 -1.35 -2.65
C ALA A 26 10.09 -0.12 -3.22
N ARG A 27 9.82 0.88 -2.36
CA ARG A 27 9.20 2.15 -2.77
C ARG A 27 10.03 2.90 -3.80
N ASP A 28 11.34 2.97 -3.62
CA ASP A 28 12.26 3.58 -4.58
C ASP A 28 12.27 2.82 -5.92
N ALA A 29 12.25 1.49 -5.88
CA ALA A 29 12.13 0.66 -7.08
C ALA A 29 10.81 0.90 -7.83
N ILE A 30 9.68 0.94 -7.13
CA ILE A 30 8.35 1.22 -7.71
C ILE A 30 8.36 2.59 -8.38
N HIS A 31 8.85 3.63 -7.69
CA HIS A 31 8.94 4.97 -8.24
C HIS A 31 9.79 5.02 -9.52
N LYS A 32 10.97 4.39 -9.52
CA LYS A 32 11.85 4.30 -10.70
C LYS A 32 11.18 3.55 -11.86
N ILE A 33 10.49 2.44 -11.59
CA ILE A 33 9.77 1.66 -12.60
C ILE A 33 8.61 2.48 -13.19
N THR A 34 7.87 3.22 -12.37
CA THR A 34 6.79 4.10 -12.84
C THR A 34 7.32 5.17 -13.79
N ILE A 35 8.43 5.84 -13.42
CA ILE A 35 9.07 6.84 -14.29
C ILE A 35 9.57 6.18 -15.57
N LEU A 36 10.29 5.06 -15.48
CA LEU A 36 10.79 4.32 -16.64
C LEU A 36 9.66 3.92 -17.59
N SER A 37 8.56 3.39 -17.05
CA SER A 37 7.37 3.02 -17.82
C SER A 37 6.79 4.21 -18.57
N SER A 38 6.68 5.37 -17.92
CA SER A 38 6.21 6.60 -18.58
C SER A 38 7.15 7.06 -19.70
N GLY A 39 8.46 6.94 -19.49
CA GLY A 39 9.48 7.25 -20.50
C GLY A 39 9.40 6.32 -21.71
N ILE A 40 9.21 5.01 -21.50
CA ILE A 40 9.05 4.03 -22.58
C ILE A 40 7.82 4.36 -23.43
N VAL A 41 6.68 4.66 -22.80
CA VAL A 41 5.45 5.04 -23.53
C VAL A 41 5.68 6.33 -24.34
N ALA A 42 6.22 7.39 -23.73
CA ALA A 42 6.48 8.65 -24.43
C ALA A 42 7.47 8.50 -25.61
N PHE A 43 8.56 7.76 -25.39
CA PHE A 43 9.57 7.49 -26.41
C PHE A 43 8.99 6.67 -27.57
N SER A 44 8.22 5.62 -27.27
CA SER A 44 7.64 4.76 -28.30
C SER A 44 6.56 5.45 -29.12
N VAL A 45 5.73 6.32 -28.53
CA VAL A 45 4.81 7.20 -29.28
C VAL A 45 5.60 8.08 -30.26
N THR A 46 6.73 8.62 -29.83
CA THR A 46 7.60 9.44 -30.69
C THR A 46 8.20 8.62 -31.83
N LEU A 47 8.62 7.37 -31.58
CA LEU A 47 9.14 6.49 -32.62
C LEU A 47 8.08 6.16 -33.69
N VAL A 48 6.84 5.89 -33.30
CA VAL A 48 5.75 5.58 -34.24
C VAL A 48 5.36 6.82 -35.07
N SER A 49 5.56 8.03 -34.54
CA SER A 49 5.31 9.26 -35.30
C SER A 49 6.30 9.51 -36.45
N LEU A 50 7.37 8.73 -36.54
CA LEU A 50 8.32 8.76 -37.65
C LEU A 50 7.89 7.73 -38.71
N ASP A 51 7.39 8.21 -39.85
CA ASP A 51 6.84 7.40 -40.94
C ASP A 51 7.76 6.26 -41.41
N PHE A 52 9.09 6.47 -41.37
CA PHE A 52 10.08 5.47 -41.79
C PHE A 52 10.13 4.22 -40.89
N LEU A 53 9.84 4.37 -39.59
CA LEU A 53 9.91 3.28 -38.60
C LEU A 53 8.59 2.51 -38.48
N ASN A 54 7.49 3.10 -38.92
CA ASN A 54 6.14 2.53 -38.80
C ASN A 54 5.97 1.20 -39.59
N THR A 55 6.73 1.02 -40.67
CA THR A 55 6.69 -0.20 -41.50
C THR A 55 7.27 -1.44 -40.81
N LYS A 56 7.99 -1.27 -39.69
CA LYS A 56 8.68 -2.36 -39.00
C LYS A 56 8.08 -2.76 -37.65
N ILE A 57 6.90 -2.23 -37.31
CA ILE A 57 6.35 -2.33 -35.96
C ILE A 57 4.96 -2.94 -36.03
N ASP A 58 4.70 -3.95 -35.19
CA ASP A 58 3.33 -4.41 -34.95
C ASP A 58 2.61 -3.42 -34.03
N LEU A 59 1.85 -2.53 -34.64
CA LEU A 59 1.07 -1.50 -33.95
C LEU A 59 0.05 -2.06 -32.96
N GLN A 60 -0.52 -3.24 -33.22
CA GLN A 60 -1.52 -3.83 -32.34
C GLN A 60 -0.86 -4.33 -31.05
N THR A 61 0.25 -5.05 -31.17
CA THR A 61 1.03 -5.51 -30.02
C THR A 61 1.61 -4.33 -29.23
N LEU A 62 2.07 -3.27 -29.91
CA LEU A 62 2.55 -2.06 -29.26
C LEU A 62 1.43 -1.35 -28.47
N TYR A 63 0.22 -1.27 -29.01
CA TYR A 63 -0.93 -0.71 -28.31
C TYR A 63 -1.26 -1.48 -27.01
N TYR A 64 -1.23 -2.81 -27.04
CA TYR A 64 -1.41 -3.61 -25.82
C TYR A 64 -0.30 -3.37 -24.80
N SER A 65 0.95 -3.22 -25.25
CA SER A 65 2.06 -2.85 -24.37
C SER A 65 1.81 -1.49 -23.69
N TRP A 66 1.33 -0.49 -24.42
CA TRP A 66 0.99 0.82 -23.85
C TRP A 66 -0.09 0.73 -22.78
N LEU A 67 -1.15 -0.03 -23.02
CA LEU A 67 -2.20 -0.25 -22.02
C LEU A 67 -1.65 -0.89 -20.74
N LEU A 68 -0.77 -1.90 -20.87
CA LEU A 68 -0.13 -2.55 -19.74
C LEU A 68 0.83 -1.61 -18.99
N PHE A 69 1.57 -0.75 -19.70
CA PHE A 69 2.40 0.27 -19.06
C PHE A 69 1.55 1.32 -18.34
N LEU A 70 0.44 1.78 -18.92
CA LEU A 70 -0.48 2.71 -18.26
C LEU A 70 -1.08 2.10 -16.99
N LEU A 71 -1.47 0.83 -17.04
CA LEU A 71 -1.94 0.09 -15.88
C LEU A 71 -0.85 0.00 -14.80
N THR A 72 0.38 -0.33 -15.19
CA THR A 72 1.56 -0.36 -14.30
C THR A 72 1.79 0.99 -13.65
N ILE A 73 1.74 2.09 -14.41
CA ILE A 73 1.91 3.46 -13.91
C ILE A 73 0.82 3.79 -12.88
N ALA A 74 -0.45 3.56 -13.22
CA ALA A 74 -1.57 3.83 -12.32
C ALA A 74 -1.45 3.05 -11.00
N LEU A 75 -1.06 1.78 -11.10
CA LEU A 75 -0.89 0.91 -9.94
C LEU A 75 0.34 1.30 -9.09
N GLY A 76 1.43 1.74 -9.72
CA GLY A 76 2.59 2.31 -9.05
C GLY A 76 2.23 3.56 -8.24
N PHE A 77 1.49 4.51 -8.83
CA PHE A 77 0.99 5.68 -8.11
C PHE A 77 0.08 5.29 -6.94
N LEU A 78 -0.81 4.31 -7.15
CA LEU A 78 -1.70 3.82 -6.11
C LEU A 78 -0.92 3.29 -4.90
N ILE A 79 0.12 2.48 -5.12
CA ILE A 79 0.98 1.94 -4.05
C ILE A 79 1.70 3.08 -3.32
N LEU A 80 2.33 4.00 -4.06
CA LEU A 80 3.08 5.13 -3.51
C LEU A 80 2.21 6.06 -2.65
N ILE A 81 0.92 6.19 -2.97
CA ILE A 81 -0.04 6.99 -2.21
C ILE A 81 -0.56 6.22 -0.99
N LEU A 82 -0.92 4.93 -1.14
CA LEU A 82 -1.55 4.15 -0.08
C LEU A 82 -0.59 3.81 1.06
N GLU A 83 0.64 3.39 0.75
CA GLU A 83 1.61 2.94 1.75
C GLU A 83 1.87 3.96 2.88
N PRO A 84 2.26 5.23 2.60
CA PRO A 84 2.50 6.20 3.65
C PRO A 84 1.24 6.53 4.45
N ARG A 85 0.05 6.51 3.82
CA ARG A 85 -1.23 6.78 4.49
C ARG A 85 -1.59 5.68 5.47
N ILE A 86 -1.34 4.42 5.12
CA ILE A 86 -1.57 3.27 6.01
C ILE A 86 -0.60 3.31 7.19
N GLU A 87 0.67 3.58 6.94
CA GLU A 87 1.69 3.66 7.99
C GLU A 87 1.38 4.80 8.97
N HIS A 88 0.99 5.97 8.47
CA HIS A 88 0.56 7.10 9.29
C HIS A 88 -0.68 6.75 10.14
N ALA A 89 -1.72 6.17 9.53
CA ALA A 89 -2.94 5.79 10.24
C ALA A 89 -2.69 4.74 11.32
N LYS A 90 -1.84 3.76 11.04
CA LYS A 90 -1.43 2.73 12.01
C LYS A 90 -0.71 3.35 13.21
N ARG A 91 0.31 4.19 12.97
CA ARG A 91 1.10 4.83 14.05
C ARG A 91 0.21 5.68 14.95
N TRP A 92 -0.63 6.53 14.37
CA TRP A 92 -1.53 7.38 15.15
C TRP A 92 -2.55 6.59 15.98
N ARG A 93 -3.20 5.58 15.39
CA ARG A 93 -4.20 4.78 16.11
C ARG A 93 -3.58 3.81 17.11
N SER A 94 -2.34 3.36 16.90
CA SER A 94 -1.61 2.59 17.92
C SER A 94 -1.35 3.40 19.19
N PHE A 95 -1.18 4.72 19.08
CA PHE A 95 -1.04 5.62 20.23
C PHE A 95 -2.35 5.70 21.04
N LEU A 96 -3.51 5.68 20.36
CA LEU A 96 -4.84 5.73 20.99
C LEU A 96 -5.30 4.38 21.58
N SER A 97 -4.80 3.25 21.06
CA SER A 97 -5.23 1.91 21.50
C SER A 97 -4.66 1.45 22.85
N TYR A 98 -3.82 2.24 23.51
CA TYR A 98 -3.21 1.87 24.80
C TYR A 98 -4.17 1.88 26.01
N SER A 99 -5.47 2.16 25.82
CA SER A 99 -6.46 2.05 26.90
C SER A 99 -7.16 0.67 26.90
N ASN A 100 -6.62 -0.26 27.70
CA ASN A 100 -7.33 -1.37 28.39
C ASN A 100 -8.16 -2.41 27.60
N ALA A 101 -8.11 -2.46 26.26
CA ALA A 101 -8.88 -3.45 25.48
C ALA A 101 -8.12 -4.79 25.31
N SER A 102 -8.74 -5.91 25.70
CA SER A 102 -8.15 -7.25 25.53
C SER A 102 -8.35 -7.79 24.10
N PRO A 103 -7.45 -8.67 23.59
CA PRO A 103 -7.61 -9.31 22.27
C PRO A 103 -8.90 -10.13 22.13
N GLU A 104 -9.47 -10.61 23.25
CA GLU A 104 -10.72 -11.36 23.29
C GLU A 104 -11.93 -10.46 22.97
N GLU A 105 -11.89 -9.20 23.40
CA GLU A 105 -12.94 -8.21 23.11
C GLU A 105 -12.99 -7.84 21.62
N MET A 106 -11.90 -8.02 20.87
CA MET A 106 -11.89 -7.80 19.40
C MET A 106 -12.74 -8.81 18.65
N LYS A 107 -12.88 -10.03 19.18
CA LYS A 107 -13.66 -11.10 18.51
C LYS A 107 -15.16 -10.87 18.61
N ASN A 108 -15.60 -10.08 19.59
CA ASN A 108 -17.02 -9.84 19.89
C ASN A 108 -17.58 -8.57 19.22
N VAL A 109 -16.89 -8.04 18.21
CA VAL A 109 -17.29 -6.82 17.50
C VAL A 109 -18.49 -7.11 16.60
N SER A 110 -19.57 -6.35 16.79
CA SER A 110 -20.79 -6.50 15.99
C SER A 110 -20.58 -6.11 14.52
N PHE A 111 -21.46 -6.57 13.63
CA PHE A 111 -21.41 -6.24 12.19
C PHE A 111 -21.46 -4.73 11.95
N THR A 112 -22.30 -3.99 12.67
CA THR A 112 -22.43 -2.53 12.52
C THR A 112 -21.16 -1.79 12.92
N GLN A 113 -20.49 -2.25 13.99
CA GLN A 113 -19.18 -1.73 14.40
C GLN A 113 -18.09 -2.07 13.37
N SER A 114 -18.12 -3.27 12.79
CA SER A 114 -17.22 -3.66 11.69
C SER A 114 -17.37 -2.76 10.46
N VAL A 115 -18.60 -2.38 10.10
CA VAL A 115 -18.88 -1.42 9.01
C VAL A 115 -18.32 -0.03 9.35
N LYS A 116 -18.52 0.46 10.58
CA LYS A 116 -17.94 1.74 11.03
C LYS A 116 -16.42 1.73 10.93
N VAL A 117 -15.75 0.66 11.36
CA VAL A 117 -14.29 0.51 11.23
C VAL A 117 -13.85 0.56 9.77
N ASN A 118 -14.58 -0.09 8.86
CA ASN A 118 -14.26 -0.04 7.42
C ASN A 118 -14.46 1.35 6.82
N LEU A 119 -15.50 2.08 7.22
CA LEU A 119 -15.70 3.47 6.80
C LEU A 119 -14.60 4.39 7.32
N VAL A 120 -14.17 4.21 8.57
CA VAL A 120 -13.05 4.94 9.14
C VAL A 120 -11.75 4.58 8.42
N LEU A 121 -11.52 3.31 8.10
CA LEU A 121 -10.37 2.86 7.30
C LEU A 121 -10.33 3.56 5.94
N LEU A 122 -11.46 3.58 5.22
CA LEU A 122 -11.58 4.28 3.93
C LEU A 122 -11.32 5.79 4.09
N LYS A 123 -11.86 6.41 5.15
CA LYS A 123 -11.63 7.83 5.45
C LYS A 123 -10.15 8.12 5.75
N CYS A 124 -9.47 7.24 6.50
CA CYS A 124 -8.04 7.33 6.76
C CYS A 124 -7.21 7.21 5.48
N LEU A 125 -7.61 6.33 4.56
CA LEU A 125 -6.96 6.19 3.26
C LEU A 125 -7.18 7.40 2.35
N LEU A 126 -8.31 8.10 2.44
CA LEU A 126 -8.62 9.27 1.61
C LEU A 126 -8.11 10.60 2.19
N ARG A 127 -8.19 10.77 3.51
CA ARG A 127 -7.79 11.98 4.25
C ARG A 127 -7.04 11.59 5.54
N PRO A 128 -5.71 11.41 5.47
CA PRO A 128 -4.90 11.03 6.64
C PRO A 128 -4.85 12.13 7.72
N GLU A 129 -5.21 13.37 7.38
CA GLU A 129 -5.32 14.48 8.33
C GLU A 129 -6.60 14.41 9.17
N ASN A 130 -7.66 13.74 8.71
CA ASN A 130 -8.96 13.73 9.39
C ASN A 130 -9.06 12.71 10.55
N ILE A 131 -7.91 12.24 11.04
CA ILE A 131 -7.81 11.33 12.17
C ILE A 131 -7.99 12.09 13.51
N TYR A 132 -8.00 13.43 13.47
CA TYR A 132 -8.28 14.31 14.61
C TYR A 132 -9.75 14.39 15.06
N LEU A 133 -10.67 13.62 14.46
CA LEU A 133 -12.12 13.78 14.67
C LEU A 133 -12.77 12.85 15.70
N ASP A 134 -12.01 12.07 16.45
CA ASP A 134 -12.50 11.52 17.71
C ASP A 134 -11.82 12.26 18.85
N GLU A 135 -12.44 13.36 19.31
CA GLU A 135 -12.09 13.99 20.58
C GLU A 135 -11.84 12.90 21.63
N LEU A 136 -10.70 12.99 22.32
CA LEU A 136 -10.44 12.17 23.50
C LEU A 136 -11.67 12.30 24.40
N PRO A 137 -12.39 11.21 24.72
CA PRO A 137 -13.61 11.32 25.50
C PRO A 137 -13.29 12.01 26.82
N GLU A 138 -14.13 12.98 27.19
CA GLU A 138 -14.05 13.68 28.46
C GLU A 138 -13.85 12.66 29.60
N PRO A 139 -12.99 12.96 30.59
CA PRO A 139 -12.74 12.07 31.71
C PRO A 139 -14.05 11.81 32.47
N GLY A 140 -14.62 10.61 32.33
CA GLY A 140 -15.85 10.22 33.04
C GLY A 140 -16.60 9.03 32.40
N ASP A 141 -16.46 8.83 31.09
CA ASP A 141 -17.27 7.83 30.36
C ASP A 141 -16.46 6.57 29.99
N GLU A 142 -16.10 5.76 30.99
CA GLU A 142 -15.21 4.59 30.85
C GLU A 142 -15.71 3.57 29.82
N LYS A 143 -17.04 3.41 29.69
CA LYS A 143 -17.66 2.49 28.74
C LYS A 143 -17.44 2.92 27.29
N ILE A 144 -17.62 4.21 27.00
CA ILE A 144 -17.39 4.80 25.67
C ILE A 144 -15.89 4.77 25.35
N ARG A 145 -15.03 5.05 26.33
CA ARG A 145 -13.58 4.98 26.19
C ARG A 145 -13.12 3.56 25.84
N ARG A 146 -13.65 2.54 26.52
CA ARG A 146 -13.36 1.11 26.23
C ARG A 146 -13.85 0.72 24.83
N GLU A 147 -15.07 1.08 24.45
CA GLU A 147 -15.61 0.78 23.12
C GLU A 147 -14.78 1.40 21.99
N ARG A 148 -14.40 2.68 22.12
CA ARG A 148 -13.51 3.35 21.13
C ARG A 148 -12.11 2.74 21.09
N GLY A 149 -11.57 2.33 22.24
CA GLY A 149 -10.30 1.60 22.32
C GLY A 149 -10.33 0.28 21.54
N ILE A 150 -11.39 -0.52 21.70
CA ILE A 150 -11.60 -1.76 20.94
C ILE A 150 -11.68 -1.47 19.43
N LEU A 151 -12.46 -0.47 19.01
CA LEU A 151 -12.60 -0.10 17.60
C LEU A 151 -11.28 0.39 16.99
N SER A 152 -10.49 1.16 17.74
CA SER A 152 -9.14 1.60 17.34
C SER A 152 -8.19 0.41 17.17
N LEU A 153 -8.24 -0.55 18.10
CA LEU A 153 -7.44 -1.77 18.04
C LEU A 153 -7.81 -2.62 16.81
N VAL A 154 -9.11 -2.78 16.51
CA VAL A 154 -9.61 -3.50 15.33
C VAL A 154 -9.18 -2.79 14.03
N LEU A 155 -9.24 -1.45 14.01
CA LEU A 155 -8.76 -0.65 12.89
C LEU A 155 -7.26 -0.84 12.66
N VAL A 156 -6.44 -0.78 13.72
CA VAL A 156 -4.99 -1.02 13.63
C VAL A 156 -4.70 -2.43 13.11
N HIS A 157 -5.42 -3.43 13.59
CA HIS A 157 -5.28 -4.81 13.12
C HIS A 157 -5.63 -4.95 11.63
N ARG A 158 -6.73 -4.32 11.18
CA ARG A 158 -7.11 -4.31 9.75
C ARG A 158 -6.12 -3.55 8.88
N LEU A 159 -5.60 -2.42 9.35
CA LEU A 159 -4.54 -1.68 8.66
C LEU A 159 -3.25 -2.51 8.55
N ALA A 160 -2.92 -3.30 9.58
CA ALA A 160 -1.79 -4.23 9.53
C ALA A 160 -2.00 -5.35 8.51
N ILE A 161 -3.18 -5.97 8.46
CA ILE A 161 -3.54 -6.97 7.43
C ILE A 161 -3.48 -6.34 6.04
N PHE A 162 -4.05 -5.15 5.85
CA PHE A 162 -4.02 -4.44 4.58
C PHE A 162 -2.57 -4.16 4.13
N ARG A 163 -1.71 -3.74 5.07
CA ARG A 163 -0.28 -3.49 4.82
C ARG A 163 0.49 -4.76 4.47
N GLN A 164 0.20 -5.87 5.14
CA GLN A 164 0.94 -7.12 4.96
C GLN A 164 0.47 -7.93 3.77
N LEU A 165 -0.84 -7.97 3.52
CA LEU A 165 -1.43 -8.87 2.54
C LEU A 165 -1.73 -8.10 1.25
N ILE A 166 -2.54 -7.05 1.33
CA ILE A 166 -3.01 -6.35 0.12
C ILE A 166 -1.85 -5.63 -0.57
N LEU A 167 -1.10 -4.80 0.16
CA LEU A 167 0.06 -4.07 -0.38
C LEU A 167 1.11 -5.01 -0.98
N PHE A 168 1.44 -6.10 -0.28
CA PHE A 168 2.39 -7.10 -0.78
C PHE A 168 1.93 -7.72 -2.10
N TRP A 169 0.68 -8.16 -2.20
CA TRP A 169 0.15 -8.71 -3.45
C TRP A 169 0.08 -7.65 -4.55
N THR A 170 -0.28 -6.40 -4.23
CA THR A 170 -0.30 -5.33 -5.23
C THR A 170 1.09 -5.00 -5.75
N GLU A 171 2.11 -4.98 -4.90
CA GLU A 171 3.51 -4.80 -5.31
C GLU A 171 3.98 -5.94 -6.23
N ASN A 172 3.66 -7.20 -5.90
CA ASN A 172 4.02 -8.31 -6.78
C ASN A 172 3.30 -8.25 -8.13
N ILE A 173 2.00 -7.91 -8.14
CA ILE A 173 1.23 -7.70 -9.36
C ILE A 173 1.85 -6.56 -10.19
N PHE A 174 2.28 -5.47 -9.55
CA PHE A 174 3.00 -4.37 -10.21
C PHE A 174 4.25 -4.87 -10.96
N PHE A 175 5.10 -5.65 -10.30
CA PHE A 175 6.32 -6.18 -10.92
C PHE A 175 6.01 -7.13 -12.08
N VAL A 176 5.05 -8.03 -11.92
CA VAL A 176 4.64 -8.97 -12.97
C VAL A 176 4.07 -8.21 -14.17
N LEU A 177 3.23 -7.20 -13.93
CA LEU A 177 2.67 -6.35 -14.99
C LEU A 177 3.76 -5.59 -15.75
N PHE A 178 4.76 -5.05 -15.04
CA PHE A 178 5.89 -4.38 -15.67
C PHE A 178 6.70 -5.33 -16.56
N ILE A 179 6.98 -6.56 -16.09
CA ILE A 179 7.71 -7.56 -16.88
C ILE A 179 6.88 -7.96 -18.11
N ALA A 180 5.58 -8.18 -17.94
CA ALA A 180 4.68 -8.49 -19.04
C ALA A 180 4.61 -7.34 -20.06
N SER A 181 4.48 -6.08 -19.61
CA SER A 181 4.43 -4.92 -20.49
C SER A 181 5.71 -4.77 -21.30
N LEU A 182 6.87 -4.99 -20.68
CA LEU A 182 8.17 -4.97 -21.34
C LEU A 182 8.32 -6.13 -22.35
N THR A 183 7.84 -7.32 -22.02
CA THR A 183 7.90 -8.49 -22.91
C THR A 183 7.06 -8.25 -24.17
N VAL A 184 5.82 -7.77 -23.99
CA VAL A 184 4.93 -7.42 -25.10
C VAL A 184 5.52 -6.26 -25.92
N PHE A 185 6.11 -5.25 -25.25
CA PHE A 185 6.81 -4.16 -25.92
C PHE A 185 7.93 -4.65 -26.83
N ILE A 186 8.82 -5.51 -26.34
CA ILE A 186 9.95 -6.02 -27.14
C ILE A 186 9.42 -6.84 -28.32
N SER A 187 8.37 -7.64 -28.12
CA SER A 187 7.78 -8.43 -29.19
C SER A 187 7.20 -7.59 -30.33
N SER A 188 6.72 -6.36 -30.07
CA SER A 188 6.19 -5.51 -31.14
C SER A 188 7.25 -4.98 -32.11
N PHE A 189 8.55 -5.06 -31.76
CA PHE A 189 9.67 -4.65 -32.62
C PHE A 189 10.40 -5.84 -33.28
N ASN A 190 10.12 -7.07 -32.85
CA ASN A 190 10.68 -8.27 -33.45
C ASN A 190 9.78 -8.73 -34.61
N LEU A 191 9.96 -8.11 -35.77
CA LEU A 191 9.46 -8.68 -37.02
C LEU A 191 10.32 -9.89 -37.40
N ASN A 192 9.72 -11.08 -37.32
CA ASN A 192 10.06 -12.16 -38.25
C ASN A 192 9.38 -11.88 -39.59
#